data_AF-A0AA35R5H2-F1
#
_entry.id   AF-A0AA35R5H2-F1
#
_cell.length_a   1.000
_cell.length_b   1.000
_cell.length_c   1.000
_cell.angle_alpha   90.00
_cell.angle_beta   90.00
_cell.angle_gamma   90.00
#
_symmetry.space_group_name_H-M   'P 1'
#
loop_
_entity.id
_entity.type
_entity.pdbx_description
1 polymer ?
#
loop_
_entity_poly.entity_id
_entity_poly.type
_entity_poly.pdbx_seq_one_letter_code
_entity_poly.pdbx_strand_id
1 'polypeptide(L)'
;MFETMYEAEGVGLAAQQVGYTGRETVWEGSVRPAVFINPEILWTEGEYIGEEGCLALPEDSENAECVTRRGIRCRVCALDGNGRVFEMDLDGIAAKALQHEIDHLNGVLILEHFNAIKRNLLRGQLRKLQREGKKQAPGMTYV
;
A
#
# COMPACT_ATOMS: atom_id res chain seq x y z
N MET A 1 -12.80 2.99 4.72
CA MET A 1 -11.64 2.51 3.94
C MET A 1 -11.76 2.91 2.49
N PHE A 2 -12.72 2.41 1.70
CA PHE A 2 -12.89 2.83 0.30
C PHE A 2 -13.04 4.35 0.12
N GLU A 3 -13.92 4.98 0.90
CA GLU A 3 -14.10 6.45 0.86
C GLU A 3 -12.77 7.18 1.08
N THR A 4 -12.02 6.83 2.12
CA THR A 4 -10.70 7.39 2.40
C THR A 4 -9.68 7.13 1.29
N MET A 5 -9.71 5.93 0.69
CA MET A 5 -8.83 5.58 -0.42
C MET A 5 -9.13 6.44 -1.65
N TYR A 6 -10.41 6.65 -1.98
CA TYR A 6 -10.82 7.49 -3.11
C TYR A 6 -10.57 8.97 -2.86
N GLU A 7 -10.84 9.44 -1.64
CA GLU A 7 -10.50 10.81 -1.24
C GLU A 7 -9.02 11.07 -1.45
N ALA A 8 -8.16 10.10 -1.13
CA ALA A 8 -6.71 10.16 -1.29
C ALA A 8 -6.19 9.80 -2.70
N GLU A 9 -7.07 9.59 -3.68
CA GLU A 9 -6.72 9.18 -5.06
C GLU A 9 -5.82 7.91 -5.11
N GLY A 10 -5.98 7.02 -4.14
CA GLY A 10 -5.24 5.76 -4.03
C GLY A 10 -5.88 4.60 -4.78
N VAL A 11 -5.08 3.58 -5.08
CA VAL A 11 -5.58 2.30 -5.63
C VAL A 11 -5.66 1.20 -4.58
N GLY A 12 -5.04 1.40 -3.40
CA GLY A 12 -5.01 0.46 -2.30
C GLY A 12 -4.96 1.20 -0.96
N LEU A 13 -5.53 0.60 0.08
CA LEU A 13 -5.47 1.13 1.44
C LEU A 13 -5.59 0.03 2.50
N ALA A 14 -4.55 -0.14 3.30
CA ALA A 14 -4.49 -1.03 4.45
C ALA A 14 -5.09 -0.37 5.70
N ALA A 15 -5.72 -1.18 6.56
CA ALA A 15 -6.31 -0.75 7.83
C ALA A 15 -5.34 0.07 8.71
N GLN A 16 -4.06 -0.28 8.71
CA GLN A 16 -3.00 0.36 9.50
C GLN A 16 -2.83 1.83 9.13
N GLN A 17 -3.04 2.19 7.86
CA GLN A 17 -2.90 3.57 7.37
C GLN A 17 -4.00 4.49 7.92
N VAL A 18 -5.14 3.94 8.34
CA VAL A 18 -6.24 4.67 8.98
C VAL A 18 -6.33 4.45 10.49
N GLY A 19 -5.29 3.86 11.09
CA GLY A 19 -5.19 3.66 12.54
C GLY A 19 -6.01 2.48 13.07
N TYR A 20 -6.48 1.58 12.20
CA TYR A 20 -7.14 0.35 12.61
C TYR A 20 -6.14 -0.81 12.61
N THR A 21 -6.23 -1.68 13.62
CA THR A 21 -5.26 -2.78 13.82
C THR A 21 -5.67 -4.08 13.13
N GLY A 22 -6.81 -4.09 12.43
CA GLY A 22 -7.27 -5.25 11.69
C GLY A 22 -6.35 -5.60 10.51
N ARG A 23 -6.44 -6.85 10.06
CA ARG A 23 -5.71 -7.33 8.89
C ARG A 23 -6.63 -7.30 7.69
N GLU A 24 -6.97 -6.10 7.25
CA GLU A 24 -7.74 -5.93 6.02
C GLU A 24 -7.18 -4.81 5.15
N THR A 25 -7.30 -5.00 3.84
CA THR A 25 -6.98 -3.99 2.84
C THR A 25 -8.09 -3.92 1.79
N VAL A 26 -8.31 -2.72 1.28
CA VAL A 26 -9.19 -2.46 0.14
C VAL A 26 -8.34 -2.15 -1.10
N TRP A 27 -8.82 -2.57 -2.26
CA TRP A 27 -8.14 -2.34 -3.54
C TRP A 27 -9.16 -1.96 -4.61
N GLU A 28 -8.87 -0.89 -5.36
CA GLU A 28 -9.62 -0.51 -6.56
C GLU A 28 -9.14 -1.38 -7.73
N GLY A 29 -9.66 -2.60 -7.79
CA GLY A 29 -9.32 -3.53 -8.86
C GLY A 29 -9.76 -3.02 -10.23
N SER A 30 -9.06 -3.46 -11.28
CA SER A 30 -9.32 -3.01 -12.66
C SER A 30 -10.74 -3.30 -13.17
N VAL A 31 -11.39 -4.33 -12.63
CA VAL A 31 -12.77 -4.73 -12.99
C VAL A 31 -13.77 -4.33 -11.92
N ARG A 32 -13.38 -4.46 -10.65
CA ARG A 32 -14.23 -4.16 -9.50
C ARG A 32 -13.39 -3.94 -8.24
N PRO A 33 -13.87 -3.11 -7.30
CA PRO A 33 -13.28 -3.00 -5.99
C PRO A 33 -13.31 -4.34 -5.25
N ALA A 34 -12.26 -4.62 -4.48
CA ALA A 34 -12.11 -5.84 -3.71
C ALA A 34 -11.70 -5.54 -2.26
N VAL A 35 -12.15 -6.40 -1.35
CA VAL A 35 -11.77 -6.38 0.07
C VAL A 35 -11.02 -7.68 0.34
N PHE A 36 -9.86 -7.55 0.97
CA PHE A 36 -9.03 -8.68 1.38
C PHE A 36 -8.90 -8.67 2.89
N ILE A 37 -9.58 -9.60 3.57
CA ILE A 37 -9.48 -9.80 5.01
C ILE A 37 -8.57 -11.00 5.27
N ASN A 38 -7.61 -10.84 6.17
CA ASN A 38 -6.53 -11.78 6.46
C ASN A 38 -5.82 -12.30 5.19
N PRO A 39 -5.38 -11.43 4.25
CA PRO A 39 -4.71 -11.91 3.05
C PRO A 39 -3.38 -12.58 3.35
N GLU A 40 -3.11 -13.64 2.61
CA GLU A 40 -1.85 -14.38 2.58
C GLU A 40 -1.39 -14.57 1.13
N ILE A 41 -0.14 -14.22 0.85
CA ILE A 41 0.49 -14.48 -0.44
C ILE A 41 0.88 -15.96 -0.49
N LEU A 42 0.25 -16.72 -1.39
CA LEU A 42 0.55 -18.13 -1.57
C LEU A 42 1.84 -18.32 -2.39
N TRP A 43 2.02 -17.51 -3.42
CA TRP A 43 3.25 -17.48 -4.21
C TRP A 43 3.41 -16.14 -4.94
N THR A 44 4.65 -15.83 -5.30
CA THR A 44 5.03 -14.74 -6.20
C THR A 44 5.91 -15.30 -7.32
N GLU A 45 5.76 -14.77 -8.53
CA GLU A 45 6.56 -15.17 -9.69
C GLU A 45 7.16 -13.93 -10.37
N GLY A 46 8.37 -14.09 -10.91
CA GLY A 46 9.11 -13.06 -11.64
C GLY A 46 9.57 -11.90 -10.76
N GLU A 47 10.15 -10.89 -11.39
CA GLU A 47 10.66 -9.70 -10.73
C GLU A 47 10.24 -8.45 -11.49
N TYR A 48 9.68 -7.50 -10.76
CA TYR A 48 9.43 -6.15 -11.19
C TYR A 48 10.26 -5.21 -10.32
N ILE A 49 11.14 -4.44 -10.95
CA ILE A 49 11.90 -3.37 -10.31
C ILE A 49 11.35 -2.06 -10.84
N GLY A 50 10.80 -1.24 -9.95
CA GLY A 50 10.23 0.05 -10.34
C GLY A 50 10.00 0.97 -9.15
N GLU A 51 9.64 2.21 -9.45
CA GLU A 51 9.29 3.22 -8.47
C GLU A 51 7.94 2.89 -7.84
N GLU A 52 7.87 2.96 -6.51
CA GLU A 52 6.67 2.70 -5.72
C GLU A 52 6.43 3.88 -4.78
N GLY A 53 5.20 4.38 -4.79
CA GLY A 53 4.69 5.42 -3.90
C GLY A 53 3.90 4.82 -2.73
N CYS A 54 3.55 5.67 -1.76
CA CYS A 54 2.68 5.26 -0.64
C CYS A 54 1.94 6.47 -0.09
N LEU A 55 0.63 6.34 0.12
CA LEU A 55 -0.21 7.39 0.73
C LEU A 55 0.29 7.82 2.12
N ALA A 56 1.05 6.95 2.80
CA ALA A 56 1.63 7.26 4.10
C ALA A 56 2.87 8.20 4.02
N LEU A 57 3.34 8.58 2.83
CA LEU A 57 4.49 9.46 2.64
C LEU A 57 4.08 10.91 2.30
N PRO A 58 4.94 11.92 2.58
CA PRO A 58 4.64 13.31 2.25
C PRO A 58 4.73 13.58 0.72
N GLU A 59 3.68 14.15 0.13
CA GLU A 59 3.62 14.52 -1.30
C GLU A 59 4.69 15.54 -1.73
N ASP A 60 4.98 16.54 -0.91
CA ASP A 60 5.91 17.64 -1.23
C ASP A 60 7.40 17.23 -1.29
N SER A 61 7.70 15.94 -1.11
CA SER A 61 9.05 15.44 -1.30
C SER A 61 9.21 15.01 -2.76
N GLU A 62 10.14 15.63 -3.51
CA GLU A 62 10.59 15.23 -4.88
C GLU A 62 11.22 13.81 -4.93
N ASN A 63 10.78 12.92 -4.04
CA ASN A 63 11.56 11.90 -3.41
C ASN A 63 10.69 10.94 -2.55
N ALA A 64 9.36 11.07 -2.57
CA ALA A 64 8.45 10.16 -1.86
C ALA A 64 8.36 8.75 -2.50
N GLU A 65 9.09 8.53 -3.59
CA GLU A 65 9.18 7.25 -4.29
C GLU A 65 10.51 6.56 -3.99
N CYS A 66 10.46 5.23 -3.91
CA CYS A 66 11.66 4.40 -3.91
C CYS A 66 11.55 3.25 -4.90
N VAL A 67 12.71 2.80 -5.37
CA VAL A 67 12.80 1.58 -6.17
C VAL A 67 12.62 0.37 -5.25
N THR A 68 11.54 -0.38 -5.47
CA THR A 68 11.27 -1.64 -4.78
C THR A 68 11.45 -2.83 -5.73
N ARG A 69 11.50 -4.04 -5.17
CA ARG A 69 11.47 -5.29 -5.92
C ARG A 69 10.23 -6.06 -5.52
N ARG A 70 9.40 -6.42 -6.49
CA ARG A 70 8.11 -7.08 -6.29
C ARG A 70 7.97 -8.24 -7.25
N GLY A 71 7.15 -9.23 -6.91
CA GLY A 71 6.73 -10.26 -7.87
C GLY A 71 5.87 -9.63 -8.96
N ILE A 72 6.16 -9.90 -10.23
CA ILE A 72 5.32 -9.41 -11.34
C ILE A 72 3.98 -10.16 -11.41
N ARG A 73 3.89 -11.31 -10.74
CA ARG A 73 2.64 -12.03 -10.48
C ARG A 73 2.60 -12.48 -9.04
N CYS A 74 1.39 -12.59 -8.48
CA CYS A 74 1.17 -13.25 -7.21
C CYS A 74 -0.18 -13.94 -7.18
N ARG A 75 -0.29 -14.96 -6.31
CA ARG A 75 -1.57 -15.50 -5.87
C ARG A 75 -1.78 -15.18 -4.41
N VAL A 76 -2.98 -14.72 -4.08
CA VAL A 76 -3.38 -14.40 -2.69
C VAL A 76 -4.62 -15.19 -2.31
N CYS A 77 -4.62 -15.72 -1.08
CA CYS A 77 -5.80 -16.26 -0.40
C CYS A 77 -6.30 -15.23 0.63
N ALA A 78 -7.59 -14.97 0.68
CA ALA A 78 -8.20 -14.04 1.63
C ALA A 78 -9.67 -14.37 1.89
N LEU A 79 -10.25 -13.69 2.88
CA LEU A 79 -11.70 -13.62 3.07
C LEU A 79 -12.25 -12.35 2.39
N ASP A 80 -13.41 -12.45 1.75
CA ASP A 80 -14.13 -11.29 1.21
C ASP A 80 -14.90 -10.53 2.30
N GLY A 81 -15.57 -9.43 1.93
CA GLY A 81 -16.40 -8.65 2.85
C GLY A 81 -17.61 -9.38 3.45
N ASN A 82 -17.92 -10.59 2.98
CA ASN A 82 -18.94 -11.48 3.53
C ASN A 82 -18.34 -12.64 4.35
N GLY A 83 -17.02 -12.66 4.55
CA GLY A 83 -16.30 -13.73 5.25
C GLY A 83 -16.12 -15.01 4.44
N ARG A 84 -16.24 -14.97 3.12
CA ARG A 84 -16.02 -16.14 2.24
C ARG A 84 -14.57 -16.20 1.78
N VAL A 85 -13.96 -17.38 1.88
CA VAL A 85 -12.60 -17.63 1.38
C VAL A 85 -12.60 -17.56 -0.14
N PHE A 86 -11.60 -16.89 -0.71
CA PHE A 86 -11.31 -16.89 -2.13
C PHE A 86 -9.79 -16.86 -2.38
N GLU A 87 -9.40 -17.31 -3.57
CA GLU A 87 -8.05 -17.12 -4.11
C GLU A 87 -8.13 -16.20 -5.34
N MET A 88 -7.10 -15.38 -5.55
CA MET A 88 -7.00 -14.48 -6.70
C MET A 88 -5.57 -14.49 -7.25
N ASP A 89 -5.45 -14.65 -8.57
CA ASP A 89 -4.22 -14.39 -9.31
C ASP A 89 -4.21 -12.93 -9.75
N LEU A 90 -3.08 -12.24 -9.52
CA LEU A 90 -2.85 -10.87 -9.95
C LEU A 90 -1.53 -10.78 -10.71
N ASP A 91 -1.46 -9.81 -11.63
CA ASP A 91 -0.24 -9.51 -12.38
C ASP A 91 0.04 -8.01 -12.48
N GLY A 92 1.26 -7.69 -12.90
CA GLY A 92 1.75 -6.34 -13.15
C GLY A 92 1.52 -5.40 -11.98
N ILE A 93 0.84 -4.30 -12.26
CA ILE A 93 0.50 -3.25 -11.29
C ILE A 93 -0.39 -3.80 -10.17
N ALA A 94 -1.37 -4.66 -10.48
CA ALA A 94 -2.26 -5.22 -9.46
C ALA A 94 -1.51 -6.10 -8.46
N ALA A 95 -0.59 -6.94 -8.95
CA ALA A 95 0.25 -7.78 -8.10
C ALA A 95 1.13 -6.93 -7.17
N LYS A 96 1.73 -5.86 -7.71
CA LYS A 96 2.58 -4.94 -6.95
C LYS A 96 1.81 -4.20 -5.86
N ALA A 97 0.66 -3.62 -6.20
CA ALA A 97 -0.19 -2.92 -5.24
C ALA A 97 -0.59 -3.83 -4.09
N LEU A 98 -1.05 -5.06 -4.37
CA LEU A 98 -1.48 -5.95 -3.30
C LEU A 98 -0.32 -6.43 -2.41
N GLN A 99 0.87 -6.63 -2.97
CA GLN A 99 2.07 -6.91 -2.17
C GLN A 99 2.41 -5.75 -1.23
N HIS A 100 2.30 -4.50 -1.69
CA HIS A 100 2.48 -3.31 -0.86
C HIS A 100 1.47 -3.23 0.28
N GLU A 101 0.18 -3.46 -0.01
CA GLU A 101 -0.85 -3.43 1.02
C GLU A 101 -0.66 -4.53 2.06
N ILE A 102 -0.24 -5.73 1.64
CA ILE A 102 0.05 -6.84 2.56
C ILE A 102 1.28 -6.54 3.44
N ASP A 103 2.29 -5.85 2.91
CA ASP A 103 3.42 -5.36 3.70
C ASP A 103 2.95 -4.45 4.84
N HIS A 104 2.02 -3.52 4.57
CA HIS A 104 1.42 -2.69 5.61
C HIS A 104 0.75 -3.52 6.71
N LEU A 105 0.00 -4.56 6.35
CA LEU A 105 -0.62 -5.48 7.32
C LEU A 105 0.43 -6.22 8.18
N ASN A 106 1.62 -6.41 7.64
CA ASN A 106 2.75 -7.08 8.30
C ASN A 106 3.70 -6.08 9.02
N GLY A 107 3.39 -4.78 9.02
CA GLY A 107 4.23 -3.75 9.61
C GLY A 107 5.51 -3.45 8.83
N VAL A 108 5.60 -3.91 7.58
CA VAL A 108 6.68 -3.60 6.66
C VAL A 108 6.34 -2.29 5.97
N LEU A 109 7.18 -1.28 6.16
CA LEU A 109 6.96 0.04 5.58
C LEU A 109 7.91 0.27 4.41
N ILE A 110 7.40 0.89 3.35
CA ILE A 110 8.19 1.26 2.19
C ILE A 110 9.41 2.14 2.56
N LEU A 111 9.30 2.90 3.65
CA LEU A 111 10.39 3.70 4.24
C LEU A 111 11.69 2.91 4.48
N GLU A 112 11.59 1.60 4.72
CA GLU A 112 12.73 0.75 4.98
C GLU A 112 13.55 0.45 3.72
N HIS A 113 13.00 0.67 2.51
CA HIS A 113 13.73 0.56 1.25
C HIS A 113 14.58 1.79 0.91
N PHE A 114 14.30 2.94 1.53
CA PHE A 114 15.12 4.14 1.36
C PHE A 114 16.46 4.03 2.09
N ASN A 115 17.49 4.69 1.56
CA ASN A 115 18.75 4.87 2.28
C ASN A 115 18.54 5.64 3.60
N ALA A 116 19.48 5.51 4.55
CA ALA A 116 19.33 6.04 5.90
C ALA A 116 19.09 7.56 5.95
N ILE A 117 19.75 8.33 5.07
CA ILE A 117 19.61 9.80 5.02
C ILE A 117 18.18 10.17 4.62
N LYS A 118 17.71 9.60 3.51
CA LYS A 118 16.38 9.86 2.96
C LYS A 118 15.26 9.37 3.88
N ARG A 119 15.43 8.19 4.48
CA ARG A 119 14.51 7.66 5.50
C ARG A 119 14.37 8.59 6.70
N ASN A 120 15.47 9.14 7.21
CA ASN A 120 15.44 10.06 8.35
C ASN A 120 14.78 11.40 8.00
N LEU A 121 15.01 11.90 6.78
CA LEU A 121 14.35 13.10 6.27
C LEU A 121 12.82 12.92 6.23
N LEU A 122 12.34 11.85 5.57
CA LEU A 122 10.91 11.54 5.44
C LEU A 122 10.25 11.36 6.80
N ARG A 123 10.89 10.62 7.73
CA ARG A 123 10.41 10.49 9.12
C ARG A 123 10.33 11.84 9.85
N GLY A 124 11.26 12.75 9.57
CA GLY A 124 11.22 14.11 10.10
C GLY A 124 10.03 14.91 9.58
N GLN A 125 9.77 14.85 8.28
CA GLN A 125 8.62 15.50 7.64
C GLN A 125 7.30 14.95 8.16
N LEU A 126 7.17 13.62 8.27
CA LEU A 126 5.98 12.98 8.83
C LEU A 126 5.68 13.43 10.27
N ARG A 127 6.71 13.49 11.13
CA ARG A 127 6.55 14.00 12.50
C ARG A 127 6.13 15.47 12.54
N LYS A 128 6.58 16.28 11.59
CA LYS A 128 6.17 17.69 11.47
C LYS A 128 4.69 17.79 11.07
N LEU A 129 4.27 17.06 10.05
CA LEU A 129 2.86 17.01 9.60
C LEU A 129 1.92 16.57 10.72
N GLN A 130 2.29 15.53 11.48
CA GLN A 130 1.54 15.05 12.64
C GLN A 130 1.38 16.14 13.72
N ARG A 131 2.43 16.93 13.99
CA ARG A 131 2.37 18.05 14.95
C ARG A 131 1.50 19.20 14.48
N GLU A 132 1.49 19.46 13.17
CA GLU A 132 0.71 20.54 12.56
C GLU A 132 -0.78 20.18 12.40
N GLY A 133 -1.19 18.95 12.73
CA GLY A 133 -2.58 18.50 12.59
C GLY A 133 -3.07 18.47 11.14
N LYS A 134 -2.14 18.60 10.17
CA LYS A 134 -2.47 18.47 8.76
C LYS A 134 -2.77 17.00 8.50
N LYS A 135 -4.03 16.73 8.10
CA LYS A 135 -4.34 15.48 7.41
C LYS A 135 -3.44 15.43 6.17
N GLN A 136 -2.92 14.24 5.85
CA GLN A 136 -2.29 14.04 4.55
C GLN A 136 -3.26 14.56 3.49
N ALA A 137 -2.77 15.47 2.65
CA ALA A 137 -3.54 15.92 1.51
C ALA A 137 -3.78 14.72 0.58
N PRO A 138 -4.80 14.79 -0.27
CA PRO A 138 -5.01 13.79 -1.30
C PRO A 138 -4.18 14.15 -2.53
N GLY A 139 -3.27 13.28 -2.93
CA GLY A 139 -2.37 13.56 -4.03
C GLY A 139 -1.84 12.29 -4.67
N MET A 140 -2.47 11.97 -5.79
CA MET A 140 -1.96 11.35 -6.99
C MET A 140 -1.17 10.02 -6.85
N THR A 141 -1.91 8.95 -7.17
CA THR A 141 -1.53 7.67 -7.84
C THR A 141 -0.14 7.70 -8.52
N TYR A 142 0.75 6.70 -8.38
CA TYR A 142 0.70 5.37 -9.02
C TYR A 142 1.37 4.28 -8.18
N VAL A 143 0.97 3.03 -8.47
CA VAL A 143 1.58 1.81 -7.96
C VAL A 143 3.05 1.74 -8.27
#